data_AF-A0A1G1NF99-F1
#
_entry.id   AF-A0A1G1NF99-F1
#
_cell.length_a   1.000
_cell.length_b   1.000
_cell.length_c   1.000
_cell.angle_alpha   90.00
_cell.angle_beta   90.00
_cell.angle_gamma   90.00
#
_symmetry.space_group_name_H-M   'P 1'
#
loop_
_entity.id
_entity.type
_entity.pdbx_description
1 polymer ?
#
loop_
_entity_poly.entity_id
_entity_poly.type
_entity_poly.pdbx_seq_one_letter_code
_entity_poly.pdbx_strand_id
1 'polypeptide(L)'
;MLRKFNKGQTTLEYIVLLIIVLGALLAIQNYFKRGLQGRWKAALDDMGDQYDPRVADSSVRHTLVQSTNTTIIATPLNALDPNSSYWTQRTDESISTERKQGSVSAGAY
;
A
#
# COMPACT_ATOMS: atom_id res chain seq x y z
N MET A 1 11.47 55.58 -51.00
CA MET A 1 10.26 55.86 -51.82
C MET A 1 9.25 54.74 -51.56
N LEU A 2 8.13 55.06 -50.90
CA LEU A 2 7.12 54.09 -50.46
C LEU A 2 6.51 53.33 -51.65
N ARG A 3 6.44 52.00 -51.58
CA ARG A 3 5.71 51.20 -52.59
C ARG A 3 4.43 50.62 -51.99
N LYS A 4 3.36 51.41 -52.14
CA LYS A 4 1.92 51.13 -52.10
C LYS A 4 1.45 49.84 -51.40
N PHE A 5 0.85 50.02 -50.22
CA PHE A 5 -0.15 49.11 -49.66
C PHE A 5 -1.45 49.21 -50.47
N ASN A 6 -1.63 48.35 -51.47
CA ASN A 6 -2.93 48.19 -52.12
C ASN A 6 -3.79 47.26 -51.25
N LYS A 7 -4.53 47.85 -50.30
CA LYS A 7 -5.61 47.21 -49.55
C LYS A 7 -6.75 46.87 -50.52
N GLY A 8 -6.72 45.65 -51.03
CA GLY A 8 -7.83 45.00 -51.70
C GLY A 8 -7.80 43.54 -51.29
N GLN A 9 -7.96 43.28 -49.99
CA GLN A 9 -7.99 41.92 -49.46
C GLN A 9 -9.23 41.24 -50.03
N THR A 10 -9.01 40.35 -50.99
CA THR A 10 -10.11 39.70 -51.71
C THR A 10 -10.76 38.68 -50.78
N THR A 11 -12.10 38.58 -50.79
CA THR A 11 -12.84 37.58 -50.00
C THR A 11 -12.33 36.15 -50.26
N LEU A 12 -11.81 35.90 -51.46
CA LEU A 12 -11.21 34.63 -51.84
C LEU A 12 -9.97 34.29 -51.02
N GLU A 13 -9.08 35.26 -50.77
CA GLU A 13 -7.89 35.06 -49.94
C GLU A 13 -8.25 34.68 -48.50
N TYR A 14 -9.29 35.31 -47.94
CA TYR A 14 -9.84 34.95 -46.63
C TYR A 14 -10.42 33.54 -46.60
N ILE A 15 -11.16 33.13 -47.64
CA ILE A 15 -11.72 31.78 -47.73
C ILE A 15 -10.60 30.73 -47.78
N VAL A 16 -9.55 30.99 -48.56
CA VAL A 16 -8.40 30.08 -48.66
C VAL A 16 -7.68 29.97 -47.31
N LEU A 17 -7.42 31.08 -46.64
CA LEU A 17 -6.83 31.08 -45.29
C LEU A 17 -7.71 30.33 -44.28
N LEU A 18 -9.02 30.51 -44.32
CA LEU A 18 -9.97 29.84 -43.44
C LEU A 18 -9.92 28.31 -43.62
N ILE A 19 -9.87 27.82 -44.87
CA ILE A 19 -9.75 26.38 -45.16
C ILE A 19 -8.45 25.81 -44.60
N ILE A 20 -7.33 26.52 -44.74
CA ILE A 20 -6.03 26.09 -44.21
C ILE A 20 -6.09 25.97 -42.68
N VAL A 21 -6.66 26.97 -42.00
CA VAL A 21 -6.80 26.96 -40.54
C VAL A 21 -7.70 25.82 -40.06
N LEU A 22 -8.85 25.61 -40.73
CA LEU A 22 -9.75 24.49 -40.41
C LEU A 22 -9.08 23.13 -40.62
N GLY A 23 -8.33 22.97 -41.71
CA GLY A 23 -7.57 21.75 -42.00
C GLY A 23 -6.53 21.45 -40.91
N ALA A 24 -5.80 22.48 -40.44
CA ALA A 24 -4.85 22.34 -39.34
C ALA A 24 -5.51 21.93 -38.02
N LEU A 25 -6.66 22.53 -37.68
CA LEU A 25 -7.42 22.17 -36.47
C LEU A 25 -7.92 20.73 -36.52
N LEU A 26 -8.42 20.27 -37.67
CA LEU A 26 -8.87 18.88 -37.85
C LEU A 26 -7.70 17.89 -37.73
N ALA A 27 -6.53 18.22 -38.26
CA ALA A 27 -5.34 17.37 -38.15
C ALA A 27 -4.90 17.20 -36.68
N ILE A 28 -4.96 18.29 -35.90
CA ILE A 28 -4.51 18.32 -34.50
C ILE A 28 -5.49 17.60 -33.56
N GLN A 29 -6.79 17.51 -33.88
CA GLN A 29 -7.78 16.84 -33.02
C GLN A 29 -7.39 15.40 -32.63
N ASN A 30 -6.85 14.63 -33.55
CA ASN A 30 -6.48 13.23 -33.27
C ASN A 30 -5.34 13.13 -32.25
N TYR A 31 -4.43 14.09 -32.25
CA TYR A 31 -3.33 14.14 -31.28
C TYR A 31 -3.85 14.46 -29.87
N PHE A 32 -4.75 15.45 -29.75
CA PHE A 32 -5.39 15.77 -28.47
C PHE A 32 -6.20 14.61 -27.90
N LYS A 33 -6.98 13.92 -28.76
CA LYS A 33 -7.75 12.74 -28.34
C LYS A 33 -6.84 11.65 -27.77
N ARG A 34 -5.70 11.36 -28.42
CA ARG A 34 -4.73 10.38 -27.92
C ARG A 34 -4.08 10.79 -26.61
N GLY A 35 -3.73 12.07 -26.46
CA GLY A 35 -3.17 12.60 -25.20
C GLY A 35 -4.14 12.50 -24.03
N LEU A 36 -5.41 12.85 -24.24
CA LEU A 36 -6.45 12.74 -23.21
C LEU A 36 -6.73 11.28 -22.85
N GLN A 37 -6.85 10.40 -23.85
CA GLN A 37 -7.05 8.96 -23.64
C GLN A 37 -5.88 8.33 -22.86
N GLY A 38 -4.63 8.71 -23.14
CA GLY A 38 -3.47 8.24 -22.39
C GLY A 38 -3.50 8.68 -20.93
N ARG A 39 -3.90 9.92 -20.65
CA ARG A 39 -4.05 10.43 -19.28
C ARG A 39 -5.19 9.75 -18.51
N TRP A 40 -6.33 9.52 -19.18
CA TRP A 40 -7.44 8.78 -18.58
C TRP A 40 -7.09 7.33 -18.32
N LYS A 41 -6.38 6.68 -19.24
CA LYS A 41 -5.87 5.33 -19.04
C LYS A 41 -4.93 5.28 -17.83
N ALA A 42 -3.95 6.18 -17.75
CA ALA A 42 -3.04 6.24 -16.59
C ALA A 42 -3.79 6.43 -15.27
N ALA A 43 -4.78 7.34 -15.23
CA ALA A 43 -5.60 7.53 -14.03
C ALA A 43 -6.45 6.29 -13.68
N LEU A 44 -6.97 5.57 -14.68
CA LEU A 44 -7.72 4.33 -14.48
C LEU A 44 -6.81 3.18 -14.03
N ASP A 45 -5.61 3.05 -14.60
CA ASP A 45 -4.63 2.04 -14.22
C ASP A 45 -4.15 2.30 -12.77
N ASP A 46 -3.88 3.56 -12.39
CA ASP A 46 -3.54 3.95 -11.01
C ASP A 46 -4.68 3.63 -10.01
N MET A 47 -5.94 3.71 -10.42
CA MET A 47 -7.10 3.30 -9.59
C MET A 47 -7.27 1.77 -9.56
N GLY A 48 -6.98 1.08 -10.66
CA GLY A 48 -7.09 -0.37 -10.78
C GLY A 48 -6.06 -1.12 -9.94
N ASP A 49 -4.83 -0.62 -9.90
CA ASP A 49 -3.74 -1.18 -9.07
C ASP A 49 -4.00 -1.05 -7.55
N GLN A 50 -4.98 -0.23 -7.13
CA GLN A 50 -5.39 -0.10 -5.73
C GLN A 50 -6.37 -1.18 -5.26
N TYR A 51 -7.04 -1.89 -6.19
CA TYR A 51 -7.98 -2.96 -5.85
C TYR A 51 -7.32 -4.33 -6.01
N ASP A 52 -6.57 -4.76 -5.00
CA ASP A 52 -6.14 -6.16 -4.88
C ASP A 52 -6.93 -6.87 -3.76
N PRO A 53 -7.94 -7.70 -4.10
CA PRO A 53 -8.70 -8.47 -3.11
C PRO A 53 -7.86 -9.54 -2.38
N ARG A 54 -6.59 -9.70 -2.77
CA ARG A 54 -5.63 -10.65 -2.18
C ARG A 54 -4.58 -9.97 -1.30
N VAL A 55 -4.49 -8.63 -1.30
CA VAL A 55 -3.57 -7.87 -0.45
C VAL A 55 -4.37 -7.10 0.59
N ALA A 56 -4.49 -7.70 1.77
CA ALA A 56 -4.96 -7.01 2.96
C ALA A 56 -3.76 -6.48 3.74
N ASP A 57 -3.69 -5.17 3.96
CA ASP A 57 -2.74 -4.57 4.89
C ASP A 57 -3.11 -5.01 6.31
N SER A 58 -2.46 -6.07 6.78
CA SER A 58 -2.65 -6.63 8.11
C SER A 58 -1.41 -6.38 8.96
N SER A 59 -1.55 -5.53 9.98
CA SER A 59 -0.52 -5.34 11.00
C SER A 59 -0.96 -6.11 12.24
N VAL A 60 -0.44 -7.33 12.38
CA VAL A 60 -0.73 -8.20 13.52
C VAL A 60 0.54 -8.38 14.34
N ARG A 61 0.49 -7.91 15.59
CA ARG A 61 1.55 -8.14 16.56
C ARG A 61 1.25 -9.39 17.36
N HIS A 62 2.12 -10.38 17.22
CA HIS A 62 2.11 -11.59 18.04
C HIS A 62 3.08 -11.39 19.22
N THR A 63 2.62 -11.62 20.44
CA THR A 63 3.49 -11.56 21.62
C THR A 63 3.23 -12.80 22.46
N LEU A 64 4.28 -13.63 22.54
CA LEU A 64 4.32 -14.80 23.39
C LEU A 64 5.10 -14.44 24.66
N VAL A 65 4.44 -14.54 25.82
CA VAL A 65 5.09 -14.40 27.12
C VAL A 65 5.05 -15.76 27.79
N GLN A 66 6.23 -16.33 28.03
CA GLN A 66 6.41 -17.59 28.72
C GLN A 66 7.17 -17.32 30.03
N SER A 67 6.61 -17.80 31.14
CA SER A 67 7.27 -17.80 32.44
C SER A 67 7.25 -19.21 33.00
N THR A 68 8.42 -19.68 33.42
CA THR A 68 8.59 -20.98 34.07
C THR A 68 9.28 -20.74 35.40
N ASN A 69 8.63 -21.18 36.47
CA ASN A 69 9.21 -21.18 37.81
C ASN A 69 9.37 -22.63 38.27
N THR A 70 10.60 -22.99 38.63
CA THR A 70 10.93 -24.33 39.14
C THR A 70 11.36 -24.20 40.58
N THR A 71 10.63 -24.86 41.47
CA THR A 71 10.98 -24.96 42.89
C THR A 71 11.38 -26.40 43.21
N ILE A 72 12.50 -26.55 43.91
CA ILE A 72 12.99 -27.85 44.38
C ILE A 72 13.06 -27.77 45.91
N ILE A 73 12.27 -28.60 46.58
CA ILE A 73 12.27 -28.73 48.03
C ILE A 73 12.99 -30.02 48.38
N ALA A 74 14.13 -29.91 49.07
CA ALA A 74 14.85 -31.04 49.63
C ALA A 74 14.44 -31.21 51.09
N THR A 75 14.02 -32.41 51.47
CA THR A 75 13.56 -32.72 52.82
C THR A 75 14.29 -33.97 53.31
N PRO A 76 14.83 -33.96 54.55
CA PRO A 76 15.52 -35.12 55.08
C PRO A 76 14.53 -36.25 55.36
N LEU A 77 14.97 -37.50 55.17
CA LEU A 77 14.17 -38.69 55.49
C LEU A 77 13.98 -38.86 57.01
N ASN A 78 14.89 -38.30 57.81
CA ASN A 78 14.82 -38.28 59.27
C ASN A 78 15.35 -36.95 59.82
N ALA A 79 14.52 -36.19 60.53
CA ALA A 79 14.82 -34.81 60.95
C ALA A 79 15.89 -34.69 62.04
N LEU A 80 16.28 -35.80 62.68
CA LEU A 80 17.20 -35.85 63.83
C LEU A 80 18.58 -36.44 63.48
N ASP A 81 18.79 -36.92 62.25
CA ASP A 81 20.05 -37.53 61.82
C ASP A 81 20.76 -36.66 60.76
N PRO A 82 21.95 -36.11 61.07
CA PRO A 82 22.72 -35.27 60.17
C PRO A 82 23.26 -35.99 58.93
N ASN A 83 23.24 -37.33 58.90
CA ASN A 83 23.64 -38.14 57.76
C ASN A 83 22.45 -38.75 57.00
N SER A 84 21.22 -38.32 57.30
CA SER A 84 20.04 -38.89 56.64
C SER A 84 19.99 -38.56 55.15
N SER A 85 19.52 -39.53 54.36
CA SER A 85 19.24 -39.33 52.94
C SER A 85 18.16 -38.27 52.75
N TYR A 86 18.22 -37.55 51.64
CA TYR A 86 17.24 -36.51 51.29
C TYR A 86 16.32 -37.02 50.18
N TRP A 87 15.04 -36.70 50.28
CA TRP A 87 14.12 -36.77 49.14
C TRP A 87 13.92 -35.36 48.60
N THR A 88 13.83 -35.24 47.29
CA THR A 88 13.59 -33.96 46.60
C THR A 88 12.25 -34.00 45.92
N GLN A 89 11.40 -33.03 46.20
CA GLN A 89 10.21 -32.76 45.41
C GLN A 89 10.48 -31.59 44.47
N ARG A 90 10.21 -31.80 43.19
CA ARG A 90 10.24 -30.75 42.18
C ARG A 90 8.80 -30.37 41.84
N THR A 91 8.53 -29.08 41.85
CA THR A 91 7.29 -28.51 41.34
C THR A 91 7.64 -27.47 40.29
N ASP A 92 7.08 -27.65 39.09
CA ASP A 92 7.24 -26.73 37.98
C ASP A 92 5.90 -26.05 37.71
N GLU A 93 5.88 -24.72 37.77
CA GLU A 93 4.76 -23.92 37.33
C GLU A 93 5.13 -23.23 36.02
N SER A 94 4.37 -23.52 34.97
CA SER A 94 4.57 -22.91 33.65
C SER A 94 3.31 -22.17 33.24
N ILE A 95 3.47 -20.87 32.98
CA ILE A 95 2.40 -20.02 32.46
C ILE A 95 2.84 -19.57 31.07
N SER A 96 2.01 -19.90 30.07
CA SER A 96 2.13 -19.40 28.71
C SER A 96 0.93 -18.53 28.42
N THR A 97 1.16 -17.25 28.13
CA THR A 97 0.11 -16.34 27.68
C THR A 97 0.42 -15.90 26.27
N GLU A 98 -0.47 -16.29 25.36
CA GLU A 98 -0.44 -15.82 23.98
C GLU A 98 -1.37 -14.61 23.84
N ARG A 99 -0.85 -13.51 23.30
CA ARG A 99 -1.68 -12.37 22.89
C ARG A 99 -1.44 -12.07 21.43
N LYS A 100 -2.53 -12.08 20.67
CA LYS A 100 -2.58 -11.64 19.27
C LYS A 100 -3.42 -10.37 19.21
N GLN A 101 -2.79 -9.26 18.87
CA GLN A 101 -3.47 -7.97 18.75
C GLN A 101 -3.03 -7.30 17.45
N GLY A 102 -4.00 -6.74 16.73
CA GLY A 102 -3.75 -6.08 15.46
C GLY A 102 -5.04 -5.67 14.80
N SER A 103 -4.93 -4.83 13.78
CA SER A 103 -6.03 -4.47 12.90
C SER A 103 -5.79 -5.06 11.53
N VAL A 104 -6.85 -5.58 10.93
CA VAL A 104 -6.86 -5.96 9.52
C VAL A 104 -7.77 -4.95 8.83
N SER A 105 -7.21 -4.16 7.92
CA SER A 105 -8.01 -3.32 7.04
C SER A 105 -8.05 -3.99 5.68
N ALA A 106 -9.19 -4.59 5.33
CA ALA A 106 -9.46 -4.88 3.94
C ALA A 106 -9.84 -3.55 3.29
N GLY A 107 -9.02 -3.08 2.34
CA GLY A 107 -9.32 -1.85 1.61
C GLY A 107 -10.67 -2.00 0.90
N ALA A 108 -11.63 -1.18 1.30
CA ALA A 108 -12.76 -0.81 0.45
C ALA A 108 -12.50 0.63 0.03
N TYR A 109 -11.91 0.79 -1.15
CA TYR A 109 -11.80 2.07 -1.83
C TYR A 109 -12.30 1.89 -3.25
#